data_AF-A0A359HI82-F1
#
_entry.id   AF-A0A359HI82-F1
#
_cell.length_a   1.000
_cell.length_b   1.000
_cell.length_c   1.000
_cell.angle_alpha   90.00
_cell.angle_beta   90.00
_cell.angle_gamma   90.00
#
_symmetry.space_group_name_H-M   'P 1'
#
loop_
_entity.id
_entity.type
_entity.pdbx_description
1 polymer ?
#
loop_
_entity_poly.entity_id
_entity_poly.type
_entity_poly.pdbx_seq_one_letter_code
_entity_poly.pdbx_strand_id
1 'polypeptide(L)' 'MKVLASAGREDIAMVYVAELEAGKFIEFVEAVQPPKPRDEKWVLMISTLYGCPVGCAMCDAGGYYHGKVSKDDLFAQI' A
#
# COMPACT_ATOMS: atom_id res chain seq x y z
N MET A 1 -11.03 -5.52 4.52
CA MET A 1 -10.34 -5.05 3.30
C MET A 1 -10.87 -5.79 2.08
N LYS A 2 -11.09 -5.09 0.97
CA LYS A 2 -11.43 -5.68 -0.34
C LYS A 2 -10.53 -5.08 -1.42
N VAL A 3 -9.75 -5.91 -2.10
CA VAL A 3 -8.95 -5.47 -3.25
C VAL A 3 -9.87 -5.14 -4.42
N LEU A 4 -9.71 -3.94 -4.96
CA LEU A 4 -10.52 -3.41 -6.08
C LEU A 4 -9.76 -3.46 -7.40
N ALA A 5 -8.44 -3.25 -7.36
CA ALA A 5 -7.59 -3.28 -8.53
C ALA A 5 -6.17 -3.72 -8.14
N SER A 6 -5.43 -4.23 -9.11
CA SER A 6 -4.02 -4.58 -8.97
C SER A 6 -3.27 -4.33 -10.27
N ALA A 7 -2.01 -3.96 -10.18
CA ALA A 7 -1.12 -3.78 -11.33
C ALA A 7 0.33 -4.12 -10.97
N GLY A 8 1.12 -4.55 -11.95
CA GLY A 8 2.55 -4.78 -11.76
C GLY A 8 3.06 -6.03 -12.44
N ARG A 9 4.17 -6.55 -11.90
CA ARG A 9 4.87 -7.76 -12.33
C ARG A 9 5.09 -8.66 -11.13
N GLU A 10 4.57 -9.87 -11.17
CA GLU A 10 4.65 -10.81 -10.04
C GLU A 10 6.10 -11.14 -9.62
N ASP A 11 7.04 -11.11 -10.56
CA ASP A 11 8.46 -11.37 -10.32
C ASP A 11 9.23 -10.18 -9.73
N ILE A 12 8.61 -8.99 -9.64
CA ILE A 12 9.24 -7.77 -9.13
C ILE A 12 8.39 -7.12 -8.03
N ALA A 13 7.21 -6.62 -8.40
CA ALA A 13 6.30 -5.93 -7.50
C ALA A 13 4.88 -5.89 -8.04
N MET A 14 3.91 -6.03 -7.15
CA MET A 14 2.47 -5.87 -7.40
C MET A 14 1.94 -4.79 -6.47
N VAL A 15 1.28 -3.76 -7.03
CA VAL A 15 0.51 -2.76 -6.28
C VAL A 15 -0.95 -3.15 -6.26
N TYR A 16 -1.61 -2.91 -5.14
CA TYR A 16 -3.02 -3.18 -4.90
C TYR A 16 -3.71 -1.92 -4.42
N VAL A 17 -4.87 -1.63 -4.99
CA VAL A 17 -5.82 -0.64 -4.46
C VAL A 17 -6.89 -1.40 -3.72
N ALA A 18 -7.09 -1.08 -2.45
CA ALA A 18 -8.12 -1.74 -1.64
C ALA A 18 -9.00 -0.75 -0.89
N GLU A 19 -10.24 -1.16 -0.71
CA GLU A 19 -11.22 -0.51 0.14
C GLU A 19 -11.19 -1.12 1.54
N LEU A 20 -11.08 -0.24 2.54
CA LEU A 20 -11.21 -0.53 3.96
C LEU A 20 -12.60 -0.11 4.46
N GLU A 21 -12.82 -0.18 5.76
CA GLU A 21 -14.12 0.22 6.33
C GLU A 21 -14.44 1.70 6.05
N ALA A 22 -15.75 2.00 5.99
CA ALA A 22 -16.28 3.34 5.80
C ALA A 22 -15.82 4.06 4.51
N GLY A 23 -15.57 3.30 3.43
CA GLY A 23 -15.27 3.86 2.10
C GLY A 23 -13.89 4.51 2.00
N LYS A 24 -12.97 4.15 2.88
CA LYS A 24 -11.58 4.61 2.81
C LYS A 24 -10.76 3.71 1.90
N PHE A 25 -9.90 4.31 1.10
CA PHE A 25 -9.04 3.60 0.16
C PHE A 25 -7.59 3.71 0.59
N ILE A 26 -6.84 2.65 0.31
CA ILE A 26 -5.38 2.59 0.47
C ILE A 26 -4.74 1.95 -0.74
N GLU A 27 -3.46 2.24 -0.90
CA GLU A 27 -2.56 1.50 -1.79
C GLU A 27 -1.51 0.78 -0.96
N PHE A 28 -1.24 -0.47 -1.28
CA PHE A 28 -0.18 -1.26 -0.66
C PHE A 28 0.51 -2.12 -1.72
N VAL A 29 1.75 -2.51 -1.45
CA VAL A 29 2.61 -3.16 -2.44
C VAL A 29 3.28 -4.38 -1.86
N GLU A 30 3.22 -5.47 -2.62
CA GLU A 30 4.08 -6.64 -2.44
C GLU A 30 5.26 -6.53 -3.40
N ALA A 31 6.48 -6.74 -2.89
CA ALA A 31 7.68 -6.69 -3.71
C ALA A 31 8.72 -7.73 -3.27
N VAL A 32 9.71 -7.95 -4.14
CA VAL A 32 10.94 -8.66 -3.80
C VAL A 32 12.08 -7.67 -3.61
N GLN A 33 13.18 -8.10 -3.00
CA GLN A 33 14.45 -7.36 -3.05
C GLN A 33 15.37 -8.09 -4.03
N PRO A 34 15.43 -7.71 -5.33
CA PRO A 34 16.32 -8.36 -6.26
C PRO A 34 17.78 -8.36 -5.76
N PRO A 35 18.52 -9.47 -5.91
CA PRO A 35 18.13 -10.69 -6.63
C PRO A 35 17.38 -11.73 -5.78
N LYS A 36 17.02 -11.43 -4.53
CA LYS A 36 16.37 -12.39 -3.63
C LYS A 36 14.91 -12.65 -4.05
N PRO A 37 14.49 -13.92 -4.22
CA PRO A 37 13.10 -14.27 -4.51
C PRO A 37 12.20 -14.08 -3.27
N ARG A 38 10.87 -14.13 -3.48
CA ARG A 38 9.86 -13.83 -2.45
C ARG A 38 9.90 -14.78 -1.26
N ASP A 39 10.24 -16.04 -1.48
CA ASP A 39 10.38 -17.07 -0.45
C ASP A 39 11.62 -16.86 0.44
N GLU A 40 12.67 -16.19 -0.06
CA GLU A 40 13.80 -15.75 0.75
C GLU A 40 13.54 -14.40 1.45
N LYS A 41 12.93 -13.46 0.75
CA LYS A 41 12.59 -12.14 1.29
C LYS A 41 11.38 -11.54 0.57
N TRP A 42 10.29 -11.43 1.32
CA TRP A 42 9.10 -10.69 0.91
C TRP A 42 9.10 -9.31 1.55
N VAL A 43 8.95 -8.27 0.72
CA VAL A 43 8.83 -6.87 1.17
C VAL A 43 7.38 -6.46 1.03
N LEU A 44 6.77 -6.10 2.15
CA LEU A 44 5.42 -5.56 2.21
C LEU A 44 5.49 -4.07 2.54
N MET A 45 5.02 -3.23 1.63
CA MET A 45 4.90 -1.79 1.84
C MET A 45 3.43 -1.47 2.11
N ILE A 46 3.16 -1.04 3.34
CA ILE A 46 1.79 -0.75 3.81
C ILE A 46 1.57 0.76 3.95
N SER A 47 0.34 1.18 3.69
CA SER A 47 -0.14 2.54 3.93
C SER A 47 -0.42 2.75 5.42
N THR A 48 0.06 3.87 5.96
CA THR A 48 -0.12 4.24 7.37
C THR A 48 -1.04 5.44 7.58
N LEU A 49 -1.34 6.17 6.51
CA LEU A 49 -2.21 7.34 6.49
C LEU A 49 -3.16 7.24 5.29
N TYR A 50 -4.30 7.91 5.40
CA TYR A 50 -5.21 8.12 4.28
C TYR A 50 -4.82 9.42 3.55
N GLY A 51 -3.99 9.30 2.51
CA GLY A 51 -3.26 10.43 1.93
C GLY A 51 -2.11 10.92 2.81
N CYS A 52 -1.41 11.98 2.41
CA CYS A 52 -0.28 12.54 3.14
C CYS A 52 -0.29 14.09 3.14
N PRO A 53 -0.18 14.74 4.31
CA PRO A 53 -0.24 16.21 4.39
C PRO A 53 1.07 16.89 3.95
N VAL A 54 2.13 16.14 3.64
CA VAL A 54 3.45 16.72 3.32
C VAL A 54 3.46 17.40 1.95
N GLY A 55 2.74 16.86 0.95
CA GLY A 55 2.65 17.48 -0.38
C GLY A 55 3.96 17.48 -1.17
N CYS A 56 4.78 16.43 -1.03
CA CYS A 56 6.02 16.26 -1.78
C CYS A 56 5.76 16.22 -3.30
N ALA A 57 6.48 17.03 -4.08
CA ALA A 57 6.27 17.15 -5.53
C ALA A 57 6.49 15.85 -6.34
N MET A 58 7.25 14.89 -5.80
CA MET A 58 7.50 13.59 -6.43
C MET A 58 6.55 12.47 -5.97
N CYS A 59 5.60 12.75 -5.07
CA CYS A 59 4.76 11.75 -4.45
C CYS A 59 3.27 12.03 -4.71
N ASP A 60 2.59 11.03 -5.24
CA ASP A 60 1.16 11.01 -5.57
C ASP A 60 0.24 10.84 -4.36
N ALA A 61 0.74 10.33 -3.24
CA ALA A 61 0.00 10.28 -1.98
C ALA A 61 -0.19 11.67 -1.33
N GLY A 62 0.53 12.70 -1.81
CA GLY A 62 0.48 14.06 -1.28
C GLY A 62 -0.78 14.86 -1.69
N GLY A 63 -1.03 15.96 -0.98
CA GLY A 63 -2.03 16.96 -1.37
C GLY A 63 -3.40 16.83 -0.69
N TYR A 64 -3.64 15.74 0.04
CA TYR A 64 -4.83 15.52 0.86
C TYR A 64 -4.49 14.64 2.07
N TYR A 65 -5.28 14.74 3.14
CA TYR A 65 -5.09 13.94 4.36
C TYR A 65 -6.42 13.72 5.09
N HIS A 66 -6.77 12.45 5.31
CA HIS A 66 -8.03 12.00 5.93
C HIS A 66 -7.82 11.19 7.22
N GLY A 67 -6.65 11.32 7.85
CA GLY A 67 -6.36 10.68 9.13
C GLY A 67 -5.42 9.48 9.02
N LYS A 68 -5.24 8.82 10.16
CA LYS A 68 -4.38 7.64 10.31
C LYS A 68 -5.13 6.36 9.98
N VAL A 69 -4.43 5.38 9.44
CA VAL A 69 -4.93 4.00 9.29
C VAL A 69 -5.00 3.36 10.68
N SER A 70 -6.08 2.61 10.96
CA SER A 70 -6.26 1.95 12.25
C SER A 70 -5.28 0.78 12.41
N LYS A 71 -5.08 0.28 13.64
CA LYS A 71 -4.24 -0.90 13.86
C LYS A 71 -4.73 -2.10 13.05
N ASP A 72 -6.03 -2.36 13.07
CA ASP A 72 -6.62 -3.51 12.39
C ASP A 72 -6.50 -3.38 10.87
N ASP A 73 -6.67 -2.17 10.33
CA ASP A 73 -6.46 -1.88 8.91
C ASP A 73 -4.98 -1.95 8.50
N LEU A 74 -4.03 -1.67 9.39
CA LEU A 74 -2.60 -1.87 9.13
C LEU A 74 -2.30 -3.37 8.95
N PHE A 75 -2.86 -4.22 9.82
CA PHE A 75 -2.68 -5.66 9.72
C PHE A 75 -3.43 -6.28 8.56
N ALA A 76 -4.54 -5.69 8.12
CA ALA A 76 -5.28 -6.18 6.95
C ALA A 76 -4.48 -6.11 5.64
N GLN A 77 -3.37 -5.35 5.59
CA GLN A 77 -2.50 -5.17 4.42
C GLN A 77 -1.36 -6.20 4.34
N ILE A 78 -1.26 -7.11 5.31
CA ILE A 78 -0.23 -8.15 5.45
C ILE A 78 -0.86 -9.51 5.21
#